data_AF-A0A938V421-F1
#
_entry.id   AF-A0A938V421-F1
#
_cell.length_a   1.000
_cell.length_b   1.000
_cell.length_c   1.000
_cell.angle_alpha   90.00
_cell.angle_beta   90.00
_cell.angle_gamma   90.00
#
_symmetry.space_group_name_H-M   'P 1'
#
loop_
_entity.id
_entity.type
_entity.pdbx_description
1 polymer ?
#
loop_
_entity_poly.entity_id
_entity_poly.type
_entity_poly.pdbx_seq_one_letter_code
_entity_poly.pdbx_strand_id
1 'polypeptide(L)' 'MEPTLAPLDYLIIGAYLLLSIGIGFLLTQKASRSTDDYFVGGRAMPWWLVGTSMVATTFASDT' A
#
# COMPACT_ATOMS: atom_id res chain seq x y z
N MET A 1 14.61 30.47 7.49
CA MET A 1 13.73 29.79 8.46
C MET A 1 13.73 28.33 8.05
N GLU A 2 14.31 27.45 8.86
CA GLU A 2 14.28 26.02 8.59
C GLU A 2 12.82 25.53 8.74
N PRO A 3 12.24 24.85 7.75
CA PRO A 3 10.90 24.30 7.90
C PRO A 3 10.94 23.16 8.92
N THR A 4 10.35 23.39 10.09
CA THR A 4 10.15 22.35 11.12
C THR A 4 8.81 21.68 10.88
N LEU A 5 8.79 20.34 10.85
CA LEU A 5 7.56 19.56 10.73
C LEU A 5 6.63 19.86 11.90
N ALA A 6 5.36 20.14 11.61
CA ALA A 6 4.35 20.32 12.62
C ALA A 6 4.01 18.97 13.30
N PRO A 7 3.56 18.96 14.57
CA PRO A 7 3.09 17.74 15.22
C PRO A 7 1.99 16.99 14.42
N LEU A 8 1.18 17.74 13.67
CA LEU A 8 0.16 17.19 12.78
C LEU A 8 0.77 16.38 11.63
N ASP A 9 1.91 16.80 11.08
CA ASP A 9 2.58 16.11 9.97
C ASP A 9 3.04 14.72 10.42
N TYR A 10 3.64 14.63 11.60
CA TYR A 10 4.03 13.35 12.20
C TYR A 10 2.83 12.44 12.47
N LEU A 11 1.70 12.99 12.91
CA LEU A 11 0.47 12.22 13.10
C LEU A 11 -0.03 11.63 11.78
N ILE A 12 -0.04 12.42 10.70
CA ILE A 12 -0.47 11.97 9.37
C ILE A 12 0.46 10.86 8.85
N ILE A 13 1.78 11.04 8.97
CA ILE A 13 2.77 10.03 8.58
C ILE A 13 2.56 8.74 9.38
N GLY A 14 2.43 8.85 10.70
CA GLY A 14 2.19 7.71 11.58
C GLY A 14 0.91 6.95 11.21
N ALA A 15 -0.18 7.67 10.98
CA ALA A 15 -1.46 7.08 10.56
C ALA A 15 -1.36 6.39 9.18
N TYR A 16 -0.68 7.00 8.21
CA TYR A 16 -0.46 6.42 6.89
C TYR A 16 0.32 5.10 6.97
N LEU A 17 1.39 5.05 7.76
CA LEU A 17 2.19 3.84 7.96
C LEU A 17 1.39 2.74 8.66
N LEU A 18 0.65 3.08 9.72
CA LEU A 18 -0.20 2.12 10.42
C LEU A 18 -1.30 1.57 9.51
N LEU A 19 -1.93 2.43 8.69
CA LEU A 19 -2.93 1.99 7.71
C LEU A 19 -2.31 1.03 6.69
N SER A 20 -1.13 1.36 6.16
CA SER A 20 -0.42 0.53 5.18
C SER A 20 -0.10 -0.86 5.74
N ILE A 21 0.43 -0.92 6.95
CA ILE A 21 0.71 -2.19 7.65
C ILE A 21 -0.60 -2.94 7.95
N GLY A 22 -1.62 -2.23 8.40
CA GLY A 22 -2.93 -2.81 8.71
C GLY A 22 -3.57 -3.49 7.50
N ILE A 23 -3.55 -2.84 6.35
CA ILE A 23 -4.04 -3.43 5.08
C ILE A 23 -3.24 -4.69 4.74
N GLY A 24 -1.91 -4.64 4.86
CA GLY A 24 -1.05 -5.81 4.65
C GLY A 24 -1.46 -7.00 5.53
N PHE A 25 -1.61 -6.76 6.84
CA PHE A 25 -1.99 -7.81 7.80
C PHE A 25 -3.36 -8.42 7.52
N LEU A 26 -4.35 -7.59 7.14
CA LEU A 26 -5.68 -8.05 6.76
C LEU A 26 -5.66 -8.95 5.51
N LEU A 27 -4.75 -8.69 4.57
CA LEU A 27 -4.64 -9.44 3.33
C LEU A 27 -3.72 -10.67 3.45
N THR A 28 -2.83 -10.73 4.44
CA THR A 28 -1.88 -11.83 4.64
C THR A 28 -2.58 -13.19 4.66
N GLN A 29 -3.70 -13.32 5.41
CA GLN A 29 -4.40 -14.61 5.49
C GLN A 29 -4.94 -15.07 4.13
N LYS A 30 -5.36 -14.15 3.26
CA LYS A 30 -5.83 -14.48 1.91
C LYS A 30 -4.64 -14.84 1.01
N ALA A 31 -3.57 -14.07 1.06
CA ALA A 31 -2.37 -14.28 0.24
C ALA A 31 -1.66 -15.60 0.56
N SER A 32 -1.71 -16.07 1.81
CA SER A 32 -1.06 -17.33 2.22
C SER A 32 -1.83 -18.61 1.86
N ARG A 33 -3.00 -18.53 1.22
CA ARG A 33 -3.82 -19.73 0.91
C ARG A 33 -3.25 -20.58 -0.22
N SER A 34 -2.67 -19.95 -1.24
CA SER A 34 -2.10 -20.64 -2.39
C SER A 34 -1.10 -19.74 -3.14
N THR A 35 -0.27 -20.35 -3.98
CA THR A 35 0.62 -19.64 -4.91
C THR A 35 -0.18 -18.72 -5.84
N ASP A 36 -1.36 -19.15 -6.30
CA ASP A 36 -2.24 -18.35 -7.16
C ASP A 36 -2.82 -17.13 -6.43
N ASP A 37 -3.14 -17.26 -5.14
CA ASP A 37 -3.59 -16.13 -4.31
C ASP A 37 -2.46 -15.14 -4.02
N TYR A 38 -1.24 -15.64 -3.82
CA TYR A 38 -0.07 -14.81 -3.55
C TYR A 38 0.39 -14.01 -4.78
N PHE A 39 0.51 -14.67 -5.94
CA PHE A 39 1.07 -14.05 -7.15
C PHE A 39 0.02 -13.37 -8.04
N VAL A 40 -1.19 -13.92 -8.12
CA VAL A 40 -2.22 -13.48 -9.08
C VAL A 40 -3.50 -13.01 -8.37
N GLY A 41 -3.53 -12.98 -7.03
CA GLY A 41 -4.68 -12.55 -6.24
C GLY A 41 -5.95 -13.36 -6.46
N GLY A 42 -5.81 -14.63 -6.81
CA GLY A 42 -6.95 -15.49 -7.14
C GLY A 42 -7.69 -15.08 -8.42
N ARG A 43 -7.02 -14.31 -9.31
CA ARG A 43 -7.55 -13.85 -10.61
C ARG A 43 -8.85 -13.05 -10.54
N ALA A 44 -9.18 -12.52 -9.36
CA ALA A 44 -10.42 -11.79 -9.09
C ALA A 44 -10.16 -10.31 -8.72
N MET A 45 -8.95 -9.80 -8.95
CA MET A 45 -8.64 -8.39 -8.70
C MET A 45 -9.33 -7.50 -9.73
N PRO A 46 -10.00 -6.42 -9.30
CA PRO A 46 -10.62 -5.50 -10.23
C PRO A 46 -9.55 -4.72 -11.01
N TRP A 47 -9.81 -4.47 -12.30
CA TRP A 47 -8.85 -3.85 -13.21
C TRP A 47 -8.33 -2.49 -12.73
N TRP A 48 -9.18 -1.70 -12.05
CA TRP A 48 -8.80 -0.38 -11.55
C TRP A 48 -7.72 -0.49 -10.47
N LEU A 49 -7.81 -1.49 -9.59
CA LEU A 49 -6.84 -1.70 -8.51
C LEU A 49 -5.47 -2.08 -9.08
N VAL A 50 -5.46 -2.98 -10.07
CA VAL A 50 -4.25 -3.40 -10.77
C VAL A 50 -3.62 -2.23 -11.53
N GLY A 51 -4.43 -1.47 -12.27
CA GLY A 51 -3.96 -0.29 -13.01
C GLY A 51 -3.36 0.77 -12.10
N THR A 52 -4.02 1.10 -10.99
CA THR A 52 -3.49 2.08 -10.01
C THR A 52 -2.20 1.60 -9.35
N SER A 53 -2.08 0.30 -9.05
CA SER A 53 -0.86 -0.27 -8.44
C SER A 53 0.34 -0.14 -9.36
N MET A 54 0.15 -0.40 -10.66
CA MET A 54 1.21 -0.28 -11.66
C MET A 54 1.68 1.16 -11.79
N VAL A 55 0.74 2.12 -11.93
CA VAL A 55 1.04 3.55 -11.96
C VAL A 55 1.78 4.00 -10.70
N ALA A 56 1.29 3.63 -9.51
CA ALA A 56 1.93 3.97 -8.25
C ALA A 56 3.37 3.42 -8.14
N THR A 57 3.63 2.25 -8.71
CA THR A 57 4.97 1.64 -8.74
C THR A 57 5.91 2.39 -9.69
N THR A 58 5.42 2.85 -10.83
CA THR A 58 6.23 3.60 -11.82
C THR A 58 6.58 5.01 -11.34
N PHE A 59 5.68 5.68 -10.61
CA PHE A 59 5.91 7.04 -10.07
C PHE A 59 6.48 7.04 -8.64
N ALA A 60 7.02 5.91 -8.17
CA ALA A 60 7.53 5.80 -6.81
C ALA A 60 8.87 6.55 -6.68
N SER A 61 8.87 7.68 -5.97
CA SER A 61 10.02 8.47 -5.48
C SER A 61 11.08 8.93 -6.50
N ASP A 62 11.06 8.43 -7.74
CA ASP A 62 12.09 8.59 -8.79
C ASP A 62 11.62 9.48 -9.96
N THR A 63 10.50 10.20 -9.78
CA THR A 63 10.00 11.26 -10.69
C THR A 63 9.51 12.45 -9.89
#